data_AF-A0A061N9L0-F1
#
_entry.id   AF-A0A061N9L0-F1
#
_cell.length_a   1.000
_cell.length_b   1.000
_cell.length_c   1.000
_cell.angle_alpha   90.00
_cell.angle_beta   90.00
_cell.angle_gamma   90.00
#
_symmetry.space_group_name_H-M   'P 1'
#
loop_
_entity.id
_entity.type
_entity.pdbx_description
1 polymer ?
#
loop_
_entity_poly.entity_id
_entity_poly.type
_entity_poly.pdbx_seq_one_letter_code
_entity_poly.pdbx_strand_id
1 'polypeptide(L)'
;MDEVNEQLNAKLHFSYGEHTFNPHEEQVTNDDYYQIRDIKQENQVMAAIEQVPFTYNERGLTIRGEDEMAHFLLFDLNELAKSMDINVSENVQERIYTPAEMPTVEVNYNQQHDWLDINFQFSGLNEEESIGLLKAMREKRSFVQLNNGQYVNLTRDELKNMSDVLDQLGREHLESTSVQAPLYHAFQLNEEAAVTISDKVSRCIQDIESPKDLNVTVPTNLETIMRDYQKPVFNG
;
A
#
# COMPACT_ATOMS: atom_id res chain seq x y z
N MET A 1 -23.99 7.68 -2.15
CA MET A 1 -23.63 6.65 -1.16
C MET A 1 -23.25 7.34 0.12
N ASP A 2 -23.70 6.82 1.25
CA ASP A 2 -23.54 7.45 2.57
C ASP A 2 -23.42 6.40 3.68
N GLU A 3 -22.63 6.68 4.72
CA GLU A 3 -22.49 5.83 5.90
C GLU A 3 -23.40 6.32 7.03
N VAL A 4 -24.29 5.44 7.49
CA VAL A 4 -25.23 5.75 8.58
C VAL A 4 -25.35 4.53 9.49
N ASN A 5 -25.11 4.72 10.80
CA ASN A 5 -25.12 3.65 11.82
C ASN A 5 -24.21 2.46 11.47
N GLU A 6 -22.95 2.74 11.09
CA GLU A 6 -21.96 1.69 10.73
C GLU A 6 -22.41 0.81 9.56
N GLN A 7 -23.23 1.37 8.67
CA GLN A 7 -23.72 0.71 7.45
C GLN A 7 -23.55 1.63 6.27
N LEU A 8 -23.02 1.09 5.18
CA LEU A 8 -22.91 1.80 3.92
C LEU A 8 -24.23 1.66 3.16
N ASN A 9 -24.83 2.79 2.80
CA ASN A 9 -26.10 2.85 2.08
C ASN A 9 -25.91 3.51 0.70
N ALA A 10 -26.46 2.90 -0.33
CA ALA A 10 -26.40 3.37 -1.70
C ALA A 10 -27.76 3.26 -2.39
N LYS A 11 -27.94 4.10 -3.42
CA LYS A 11 -29.13 4.08 -4.28
C LYS A 11 -28.67 4.07 -5.73
N LEU A 12 -29.26 3.16 -6.51
CA LEU A 12 -29.01 3.04 -7.94
C LEU A 12 -30.11 3.78 -8.70
N HIS A 13 -29.70 4.64 -9.62
CA HIS A 13 -30.60 5.30 -10.56
C HIS A 13 -30.00 5.23 -11.96
N PHE A 14 -30.84 4.99 -12.95
CA PHE A 14 -30.46 5.12 -14.35
C PHE A 14 -31.12 6.38 -14.92
N SER A 15 -30.34 7.16 -15.66
CA SER A 15 -30.74 8.48 -16.13
C SER A 15 -30.88 8.50 -17.65
N TYR A 16 -32.03 8.96 -18.15
CA TYR A 16 -32.36 9.13 -19.56
C TYR A 16 -32.87 10.56 -19.81
N GLY A 17 -31.94 11.48 -20.06
CA GLY A 17 -32.23 12.92 -20.12
C GLY A 17 -32.68 13.44 -18.76
N GLU A 18 -33.89 14.01 -18.69
CA GLU A 18 -34.49 14.54 -17.44
C GLU A 18 -35.13 13.45 -16.56
N HIS A 19 -35.16 12.20 -17.01
CA HIS A 19 -35.84 11.12 -16.32
C HIS A 19 -34.84 10.22 -15.60
N THR A 20 -35.14 9.88 -14.34
CA THR A 20 -34.38 8.91 -13.56
C THR A 20 -35.29 7.75 -13.14
N PHE A 21 -34.78 6.53 -13.20
CA PHE A 21 -35.52 5.35 -12.73
C PHE A 21 -34.71 4.57 -11.69
N ASN A 22 -35.40 4.13 -10.64
CA ASN A 22 -34.89 3.15 -9.68
C ASN A 22 -35.32 1.74 -10.14
N PRO A 23 -34.40 0.78 -10.37
CA PRO A 23 -34.73 -0.56 -10.85
C PRO A 23 -35.57 -1.40 -9.89
N HIS A 24 -35.67 -1.01 -8.63
CA HIS A 24 -36.36 -1.80 -7.61
C HIS A 24 -37.68 -1.17 -7.12
N GLU A 25 -38.10 -0.04 -7.69
CA GLU A 25 -39.41 0.55 -7.41
C GLU A 25 -40.45 0.08 -8.44
N GLU A 26 -41.66 -0.26 -7.99
CA GLU A 26 -42.78 -0.56 -8.89
C GLU A 26 -43.07 0.68 -9.76
N GLN A 27 -42.94 0.51 -11.07
CA GLN A 27 -43.11 1.62 -11.99
C GLN A 27 -44.60 1.97 -12.13
N VAL A 28 -44.95 3.21 -11.82
CA VAL A 28 -46.21 3.79 -12.29
C VAL A 28 -45.99 4.12 -13.77
N THR A 29 -46.36 3.19 -14.66
CA THR A 29 -46.43 3.45 -16.09
C THR A 29 -47.43 4.57 -16.34
N ASN A 30 -46.94 5.80 -16.49
CA ASN A 30 -47.69 6.82 -17.22
C ASN A 30 -47.52 6.49 -18.70
N ASP A 31 -48.63 6.15 -19.37
CA ASP A 31 -48.73 5.69 -20.76
C ASP A 31 -48.18 6.66 -21.84
N ASP A 32 -47.58 7.79 -21.45
CA ASP A 32 -47.28 8.90 -22.36
C ASP A 32 -45.84 8.94 -22.90
N TYR A 33 -44.90 8.08 -22.46
CA TYR A 33 -43.50 8.18 -22.91
C TYR A 33 -42.84 6.82 -23.20
N TYR A 34 -42.68 6.52 -24.49
CA TYR A 34 -41.77 5.48 -25.00
C TYR A 34 -40.33 6.01 -25.01
N GLN A 35 -39.68 6.08 -23.85
CA GLN A 35 -38.22 6.15 -23.83
C GLN A 35 -37.65 4.77 -24.14
N ILE A 36 -36.80 4.67 -25.17
CA ILE A 36 -36.08 3.43 -25.48
C ILE A 36 -35.00 3.26 -24.42
N ARG A 37 -35.29 2.39 -23.44
CA ARG A 37 -34.33 1.99 -22.40
C ARG A 37 -33.30 1.04 -23.00
N ASP A 38 -32.03 1.24 -22.64
CA ASP A 38 -30.96 0.29 -22.95
C ASP A 38 -30.93 -0.82 -21.91
N ILE A 39 -31.84 -1.79 -22.07
CA ILE A 39 -31.95 -2.97 -21.20
C ILE A 39 -30.61 -3.74 -21.14
N LYS A 40 -29.81 -3.71 -22.20
CA LYS A 40 -28.54 -4.43 -22.24
C LYS A 40 -27.53 -3.77 -21.30
N GLN A 41 -27.38 -2.45 -21.36
CA GLN A 41 -26.51 -1.70 -20.47
C GLN A 41 -26.99 -1.79 -19.01
N GLU A 42 -28.30 -1.68 -18.78
CA GLU A 42 -28.89 -1.82 -17.44
C GLU A 42 -28.55 -3.18 -16.82
N ASN A 43 -28.70 -4.27 -17.58
CA ASN A 43 -28.35 -5.62 -17.11
C ASN A 43 -26.85 -5.78 -16.81
N GLN A 44 -25.98 -5.08 -17.53
CA GLN A 44 -24.53 -5.10 -17.25
C GLN A 44 -24.22 -4.42 -15.91
N VAL A 45 -24.84 -3.27 -15.64
CA VAL A 45 -24.69 -2.55 -14.37
C VAL A 45 -25.26 -3.37 -13.21
N MET A 46 -26.44 -3.97 -13.40
CA MET A 46 -27.04 -4.84 -12.39
C MET A 46 -26.15 -6.06 -12.08
N ALA A 47 -25.61 -6.72 -13.12
CA ALA A 47 -24.71 -7.84 -12.94
C ALA A 47 -23.43 -7.45 -12.19
N ALA A 48 -22.89 -6.23 -12.40
CA ALA A 48 -21.74 -5.73 -11.65
C ALA A 48 -22.07 -5.51 -10.17
N ILE A 49 -23.27 -4.99 -9.86
CA ILE A 49 -23.74 -4.78 -8.48
C ILE A 49 -24.00 -6.11 -7.77
N GLU A 50 -24.43 -7.15 -8.48
CA GLU A 50 -24.58 -8.49 -7.92
C GLU A 50 -23.26 -9.15 -7.52
N GLN A 51 -22.11 -8.67 -8.02
CA GLN A 51 -20.79 -9.20 -7.65
C GLN A 51 -20.23 -8.59 -6.35
N VAL A 52 -20.85 -7.54 -5.81
CA VAL A 52 -20.37 -6.83 -4.61
C VAL A 52 -21.28 -7.15 -3.42
N PRO A 53 -20.85 -6.92 -2.16
CA PRO A 53 -21.59 -7.39 -0.97
C PRO A 53 -22.84 -6.54 -0.63
N PHE A 54 -23.46 -5.91 -1.62
CA PHE A 54 -24.70 -5.19 -1.41
C PHE A 54 -25.86 -6.16 -1.14
N THR A 55 -26.60 -5.87 -0.07
CA THR A 55 -27.91 -6.46 0.18
C THR A 55 -29.00 -5.44 -0.15
N TYR A 56 -30.09 -5.89 -0.77
CA TYR A 56 -31.23 -5.02 -1.04
C TYR A 56 -32.17 -4.97 0.15
N ASN A 57 -32.57 -3.78 0.57
CA ASN A 57 -33.62 -3.54 1.56
C ASN A 57 -34.61 -2.47 1.09
N GLU A 58 -35.64 -2.19 1.89
CA GLU A 58 -36.69 -1.20 1.57
C GLU A 58 -36.16 0.22 1.25
N ARG A 59 -34.92 0.54 1.61
CA ARG A 59 -34.29 1.86 1.43
C ARG A 59 -33.24 1.89 0.30
N GLY A 60 -32.93 0.75 -0.31
CA GLY A 60 -31.94 0.62 -1.38
C GLY A 60 -30.89 -0.47 -1.10
N LEU A 61 -29.67 -0.20 -1.56
CA LEU A 61 -28.52 -1.10 -1.41
C LEU A 61 -27.80 -0.81 -0.09
N THR A 62 -27.50 -1.85 0.68
CA THR A 62 -26.79 -1.72 1.97
C THR A 62 -25.72 -2.78 2.14
N ILE A 63 -24.54 -2.38 2.62
CA ILE A 63 -23.47 -3.28 3.10
C ILE A 63 -23.44 -3.22 4.62
N ARG A 64 -23.30 -4.38 5.26
CA ARG A 64 -23.22 -4.50 6.72
C ARG A 64 -21.98 -5.25 7.11
N GLY A 65 -21.32 -4.79 8.17
CA GLY A 65 -20.11 -5.43 8.66
C GLY A 65 -18.87 -4.72 8.12
N GLU A 66 -17.89 -4.62 9.02
CA GLU A 66 -16.68 -3.85 8.84
C GLU A 66 -15.81 -4.37 7.70
N ASP A 67 -15.58 -5.68 7.64
CA ASP A 67 -14.73 -6.30 6.62
C ASP A 67 -15.34 -6.16 5.21
N GLU A 68 -16.66 -6.32 5.08
CA GLU A 68 -17.36 -6.15 3.80
C GLU A 68 -17.32 -4.69 3.33
N MET A 69 -17.51 -3.74 4.26
CA MET A 69 -17.39 -2.31 3.96
C MET A 69 -15.97 -1.95 3.55
N ALA A 70 -14.95 -2.42 4.28
CA ALA A 70 -13.55 -2.17 3.96
C ALA A 70 -13.19 -2.73 2.58
N HIS A 71 -13.57 -3.98 2.30
CA HIS A 71 -13.33 -4.60 0.99
C HIS A 71 -13.99 -3.79 -0.14
N PHE A 72 -15.25 -3.44 0.05
CA PHE A 72 -16.00 -2.68 -0.95
C PHE A 72 -15.37 -1.32 -1.24
N LEU A 73 -15.06 -0.54 -0.19
CA LEU A 73 -14.52 0.81 -0.35
C LEU A 73 -13.12 0.81 -0.98
N LEU A 74 -12.28 -0.18 -0.64
CA LEU A 74 -10.90 -0.23 -1.10
C LEU A 74 -10.70 -0.87 -2.48
N PHE A 75 -11.58 -1.81 -2.87
CA PHE A 75 -11.39 -2.62 -4.08
C PHE A 75 -12.56 -2.49 -5.05
N ASP A 76 -13.78 -2.82 -4.60
CA ASP A 76 -14.94 -2.95 -5.48
C ASP A 76 -15.43 -1.60 -6.01
N LEU A 77 -15.33 -0.54 -5.20
CA LEU A 77 -15.77 0.81 -5.55
C LEU A 77 -15.07 1.34 -6.81
N ASN A 78 -13.77 1.09 -6.92
CA ASN A 78 -12.97 1.52 -8.07
C ASN A 78 -13.34 0.74 -9.35
N GLU A 79 -13.65 -0.56 -9.22
CA GLU A 79 -14.12 -1.36 -10.35
C GLU A 79 -15.52 -0.92 -10.81
N LEU A 80 -16.45 -0.68 -9.88
CA LEU A 80 -17.78 -0.18 -10.22
C LEU A 80 -17.72 1.17 -10.92
N ALA A 81 -16.85 2.08 -10.46
CA ALA A 81 -16.67 3.42 -11.04
C ALA A 81 -16.24 3.41 -12.52
N LYS A 82 -15.74 2.29 -13.05
CA LYS A 82 -15.41 2.14 -14.49
C LYS A 82 -16.66 2.02 -15.38
N SER A 83 -17.80 1.66 -14.80
CA SER A 83 -19.03 1.34 -15.54
C SER A 83 -20.23 2.23 -15.19
N MET A 84 -20.13 3.01 -14.11
CA MET A 84 -21.20 3.90 -13.64
C MET A 84 -20.65 5.12 -12.90
N ASP A 85 -21.42 6.21 -12.88
CA ASP A 85 -21.11 7.39 -12.09
C ASP A 85 -21.45 7.14 -10.61
N ILE A 86 -20.47 7.33 -9.72
CA ILE A 86 -20.63 7.09 -8.28
C ILE A 86 -20.45 8.38 -7.51
N ASN A 87 -21.50 8.80 -6.81
CA ASN A 87 -21.47 9.92 -5.88
C ASN A 87 -21.32 9.41 -4.44
N VAL A 88 -20.24 9.80 -3.78
CA VAL A 88 -19.86 9.38 -2.43
C VAL A 88 -19.86 10.60 -1.50
N SER A 89 -20.43 10.47 -0.31
CA SER A 89 -20.40 11.50 0.73
C SER A 89 -19.03 11.61 1.39
N GLU A 90 -18.78 12.75 2.05
CA GLU A 90 -17.51 13.05 2.69
C GLU A 90 -17.14 12.05 3.79
N ASN A 91 -18.08 11.69 4.67
CA ASN A 91 -17.86 10.67 5.72
C ASN A 91 -17.39 9.31 5.16
N VAL A 92 -17.86 8.90 3.99
CA VAL A 92 -17.43 7.65 3.35
C VAL A 92 -16.03 7.81 2.73
N GLN A 93 -15.71 8.99 2.18
CA GLN A 93 -14.35 9.28 1.70
C GLN A 93 -13.35 9.30 2.86
N GLU A 94 -13.74 9.89 3.99
CA GLU A 94 -12.93 9.96 5.22
C GLU A 94 -12.64 8.58 5.82
N ARG A 95 -13.40 7.53 5.49
CA ARG A 95 -13.10 6.15 5.88
C ARG A 95 -11.86 5.58 5.20
N ILE A 96 -11.38 6.17 4.11
CA ILE A 96 -10.19 5.69 3.42
C ILE A 96 -8.99 6.54 3.86
N TYR A 97 -7.99 5.89 4.45
CA TYR A 97 -6.76 6.57 4.79
C TYR A 97 -6.00 6.98 3.53
N THR A 98 -5.83 8.30 3.38
CA THR A 98 -5.03 8.90 2.31
C THR A 98 -3.87 9.66 2.94
N PRO A 99 -2.63 9.16 2.83
CA PRO A 99 -1.50 9.79 3.47
C PRO A 99 -1.19 11.15 2.81
N ALA A 100 -0.80 12.14 3.61
CA ALA A 100 -0.40 13.46 3.10
C ALA A 100 0.94 13.40 2.34
N GLU A 101 1.82 12.49 2.77
CA GLU A 101 3.12 12.22 2.17
C GLU A 101 3.28 10.73 1.93
N MET A 102 3.98 10.37 0.84
CA MET A 102 4.23 8.97 0.52
C MET A 102 5.04 8.31 1.65
N PRO A 103 4.71 7.06 2.02
CA PRO A 103 5.53 6.31 2.96
C PRO A 103 6.96 6.16 2.45
N THR A 104 7.94 6.30 3.35
CA THR A 104 9.37 6.22 3.01
C THR A 104 10.10 5.24 3.91
N VAL A 105 11.19 4.69 3.39
CA VAL A 105 12.15 3.87 4.13
C VAL A 105 13.50 4.57 4.11
N GLU A 106 14.09 4.77 5.28
CA GLU A 106 15.45 5.28 5.42
C GLU A 106 16.38 4.17 5.89
N VAL A 107 17.51 4.01 5.22
CA VAL A 107 18.50 2.98 5.51
C VAL A 107 19.84 3.62 5.84
N ASN A 108 20.25 3.49 7.09
CA ASN A 108 21.48 4.08 7.62
C ASN A 108 22.47 2.99 8.05
N TYR A 109 23.77 3.28 7.96
CA TYR A 109 24.80 2.36 8.45
C TYR A 109 25.25 2.73 9.87
N ASN A 110 25.14 1.74 10.77
CA ASN A 110 25.66 1.81 12.13
C ASN A 110 27.09 1.24 12.21
N GLN A 111 28.07 2.15 12.21
CA GLN A 111 29.50 1.84 12.27
C GLN A 111 29.96 1.13 13.56
N GLN A 112 29.19 1.21 14.65
CA GLN A 112 29.59 0.58 15.92
C GLN A 112 29.30 -0.92 15.94
N HIS A 113 28.28 -1.36 15.19
CA HIS A 113 27.76 -2.73 15.25
C HIS A 113 27.78 -3.45 13.89
N ASP A 114 28.28 -2.81 12.84
CA ASP A 114 28.25 -3.31 11.46
C ASP A 114 26.83 -3.69 10.99
N TRP A 115 25.83 -2.90 11.41
CA TRP A 115 24.41 -3.11 11.14
C TRP A 115 23.82 -1.98 10.30
N LEU A 116 22.70 -2.28 9.65
CA LEU A 116 21.81 -1.32 9.03
C LEU A 116 20.74 -0.92 10.03
N ASP A 117 20.53 0.38 10.21
CA ASP A 117 19.36 0.93 10.89
C ASP A 117 18.34 1.30 9.81
N ILE A 118 17.25 0.54 9.75
CA ILE A 118 16.17 0.70 8.76
C ILE A 118 14.96 1.32 9.45
N ASN A 119 14.56 2.52 9.02
CA ASN A 119 13.45 3.25 9.61
C ASN A 119 12.30 3.37 8.60
N PHE A 120 11.13 2.87 9.00
CA PHE A 120 9.89 2.99 8.24
C PHE A 120 9.10 4.20 8.70
N GLN A 121 8.70 5.07 7.77
CA GLN A 121 7.98 6.30 8.07
C GLN A 121 6.61 6.32 7.39
N PHE A 122 5.57 6.62 8.18
CA PHE A 122 4.19 6.75 7.73
C PHE A 122 3.64 8.11 8.15
N SER A 123 3.05 8.84 7.20
CA SER A 123 2.55 10.20 7.44
C SER A 123 1.22 10.21 8.19
N GLY A 124 1.20 10.74 9.41
CA GLY A 124 -0.04 10.89 10.18
C GLY A 124 -0.50 9.63 10.94
N LEU A 125 0.35 8.60 11.01
CA LEU A 125 0.14 7.44 11.88
C LEU A 125 0.98 7.56 13.15
N ASN A 126 0.45 7.08 14.28
CA ASN A 126 1.26 6.93 15.48
C ASN A 126 2.14 5.67 15.40
N GLU A 127 3.03 5.48 16.38
CA GLU A 127 3.98 4.37 16.41
C GLU A 127 3.28 3.00 16.47
N GLU A 128 2.23 2.85 17.28
CA GLU A 128 1.48 1.60 17.42
C GLU A 128 0.78 1.21 16.11
N GLU A 129 0.12 2.18 15.46
CA GLU A 129 -0.52 2.00 14.16
C GLU A 129 0.50 1.66 13.07
N SER A 130 1.65 2.33 13.08
CA SER A 130 2.75 2.06 12.14
C SER A 130 3.30 0.65 12.31
N ILE A 131 3.51 0.18 13.55
CA ILE A 131 3.92 -1.19 13.84
C ILE A 131 2.85 -2.19 13.37
N GLY A 132 1.58 -1.91 13.65
CA GLY A 132 0.45 -2.73 13.20
C GLY A 132 0.40 -2.86 11.67
N LEU A 133 0.69 -1.75 10.97
CA LEU A 133 0.77 -1.70 9.52
C LEU A 133 1.90 -2.59 8.99
N LEU A 134 3.12 -2.45 9.53
CA LEU A 134 4.27 -3.28 9.15
C LEU A 134 4.01 -4.78 9.40
N LYS A 135 3.35 -5.12 10.52
CA LYS A 135 2.94 -6.50 10.83
C LYS A 135 1.94 -7.02 9.79
N ALA A 136 0.92 -6.24 9.46
CA ALA A 136 -0.09 -6.60 8.46
C ALA A 136 0.50 -6.76 7.05
N MET A 137 1.44 -5.88 6.66
CA MET A 137 2.18 -5.98 5.40
C MET A 137 3.00 -7.28 5.33
N ARG A 138 3.71 -7.62 6.41
CA ARG A 138 4.47 -8.88 6.49
C ARG A 138 3.56 -10.11 6.42
N GLU A 139 2.37 -10.03 7.00
CA GLU A 139 1.34 -11.08 6.91
C GLU A 139 0.66 -11.13 5.53
N LYS A 140 1.03 -10.23 4.60
CA LYS A 140 0.46 -10.11 3.25
C LYS A 140 -1.05 -9.93 3.28
N ARG A 141 -1.55 -9.19 4.28
CA ARG A 141 -2.96 -8.79 4.37
C ARG A 141 -3.26 -7.78 3.27
N SER A 142 -4.48 -7.81 2.73
CA SER A 142 -4.89 -6.84 1.70
C SER A 142 -5.21 -5.46 2.28
N PHE A 143 -5.69 -5.42 3.52
CA PHE A 143 -6.05 -4.18 4.21
C PHE A 143 -5.91 -4.30 5.74
N VAL A 144 -5.88 -3.14 6.40
CA VAL A 144 -5.98 -3.01 7.86
C VAL A 144 -6.83 -1.80 8.22
N GLN A 145 -7.43 -1.82 9.40
CA GLN A 145 -8.14 -0.69 9.98
C GLN A 145 -7.27 0.00 11.03
N LEU A 146 -7.24 1.33 10.99
CA LEU A 146 -6.58 2.20 11.96
C LEU A 146 -7.48 2.47 13.16
N ASN A 147 -6.91 2.98 14.26
CA ASN A 147 -7.66 3.22 15.49
C ASN A 147 -8.72 4.31 15.34
N ASN A 148 -8.53 5.21 14.38
CA ASN A 148 -9.50 6.24 14.02
C ASN A 148 -10.64 5.73 13.10
N GLY A 149 -10.65 4.43 12.78
CA GLY A 149 -11.66 3.80 11.95
C GLY A 149 -11.36 3.85 10.44
N GLN A 150 -10.26 4.46 10.01
CA GLN A 150 -9.91 4.50 8.59
C GLN A 150 -9.33 3.16 8.11
N TYR A 151 -9.56 2.84 6.83
CA TYR A 151 -9.02 1.66 6.18
C TYR A 151 -7.80 2.01 5.34
N VAL A 152 -6.75 1.19 5.47
CA VAL A 152 -5.53 1.28 4.65
C VAL A 152 -5.51 0.11 3.67
N ASN A 153 -5.38 0.41 2.38
CA ASN A 153 -5.12 -0.58 1.36
C ASN A 153 -3.62 -0.89 1.29
N LEU A 154 -3.24 -2.13 1.62
CA LEU A 154 -1.84 -2.60 1.66
C LEU A 154 -1.35 -3.13 0.32
N THR A 155 -2.24 -3.28 -0.66
CA THR A 155 -1.92 -3.72 -2.02
C THR A 155 -1.54 -2.57 -2.96
N ARG A 156 -1.52 -1.35 -2.42
CA ARG A 156 -1.14 -0.12 -3.10
C ARG A 156 0.30 -0.18 -3.60
N ASP A 157 0.51 0.23 -4.85
CA ASP A 157 1.84 0.27 -5.47
C ASP A 157 2.82 1.14 -4.67
N GLU A 158 2.30 2.19 -4.00
CA GLU A 158 3.09 3.07 -3.14
C GLU A 158 3.74 2.35 -1.94
N LEU A 159 3.16 1.23 -1.50
CA LEU A 159 3.65 0.43 -0.38
C LEU A 159 4.52 -0.76 -0.82
N LYS A 160 4.68 -0.96 -2.13
CA LYS A 160 5.43 -2.08 -2.68
C LYS A 160 6.89 -2.07 -2.22
N ASN A 161 7.54 -0.91 -2.28
CA ASN A 161 8.95 -0.76 -1.92
C ASN A 161 9.20 -1.09 -0.45
N MET A 162 8.29 -0.64 0.43
CA MET A 162 8.32 -1.00 1.85
C MET A 162 8.13 -2.51 2.06
N SER A 163 7.21 -3.12 1.31
CA SER A 163 6.97 -4.57 1.37
C SER A 163 8.22 -5.36 0.94
N ASP A 164 8.91 -4.90 -0.10
CA ASP A 164 10.13 -5.53 -0.60
C ASP A 164 11.27 -5.44 0.44
N VAL A 165 11.44 -4.29 1.11
CA VAL A 165 12.39 -4.15 2.22
C VAL A 165 12.02 -5.06 3.40
N LEU A 166 10.74 -5.11 3.77
CA LEU A 166 10.25 -5.98 4.86
C LEU A 166 10.50 -7.47 4.56
N ASP A 167 10.26 -7.91 3.33
CA ASP A 167 10.49 -9.30 2.92
C ASP A 167 11.98 -9.67 3.01
N GLN A 168 12.89 -8.71 2.79
CA GLN A 168 14.34 -8.92 2.94
C GLN A 168 14.78 -9.05 4.40
N LEU A 169 14.09 -8.41 5.35
CA LEU A 169 14.40 -8.46 6.78
C LEU A 169 14.07 -9.81 7.43
N GLY A 170 13.28 -10.65 6.76
CA GLY A 170 12.96 -12.00 7.22
C GLY A 170 12.16 -12.01 8.54
N ARG A 171 12.65 -12.77 9.53
CA ARG A 171 11.90 -13.08 10.78
C ARG A 171 12.15 -12.11 11.93
N GLU A 172 12.76 -10.95 11.68
CA GLU A 172 13.01 -9.98 12.74
C GLU A 172 11.71 -9.53 13.40
N HIS A 173 11.76 -9.32 14.71
CA HIS A 173 10.56 -8.96 15.46
C HIS A 173 10.26 -7.48 15.23
N LEU A 174 9.12 -7.20 14.59
CA LEU A 174 8.66 -5.84 14.31
C LEU A 174 8.03 -5.24 15.58
N GLU A 175 8.86 -4.87 16.55
CA GLU A 175 8.41 -4.23 17.80
C GLU A 175 8.57 -2.71 17.77
N SER A 176 9.20 -2.19 16.73
CA SER A 176 9.30 -0.75 16.48
C SER A 176 9.27 -0.48 14.97
N THR A 177 9.11 0.79 14.60
CA THR A 177 9.26 1.25 13.20
C THR A 177 10.72 1.32 12.74
N SER A 178 11.66 1.06 13.66
CA SER A 178 13.09 0.92 13.39
C SER A 178 13.51 -0.54 13.56
N VAL A 179 14.25 -1.04 12.58
CA VAL A 179 14.68 -2.44 12.53
C VAL A 179 16.19 -2.46 12.25
N GLN A 180 16.91 -3.30 12.98
CA GLN A 180 18.35 -3.45 12.84
C GLN A 180 18.69 -4.75 12.14
N ALA A 181 19.23 -4.64 10.94
CA ALA A 181 19.58 -5.80 10.13
C ALA A 181 21.09 -5.90 9.93
N PRO A 182 21.65 -7.11 9.79
CA PRO A 182 23.04 -7.27 9.38
C PRO A 182 23.37 -6.57 8.06
N LEU A 183 24.59 -6.03 7.94
CA LEU A 183 25.04 -5.28 6.75
C LEU A 183 24.85 -6.00 5.42
N TYR A 184 24.89 -7.35 5.37
CA TYR A 184 24.73 -8.09 4.12
C TYR A 184 23.33 -7.94 3.49
N HIS A 185 22.31 -7.46 4.23
CA HIS A 185 21.01 -7.12 3.64
C HIS A 185 21.11 -5.90 2.70
N ALA A 186 22.15 -5.07 2.83
CA ALA A 186 22.35 -3.89 2.00
C ALA A 186 22.41 -4.23 0.50
N PHE A 187 22.95 -5.39 0.14
CA PHE A 187 23.07 -5.85 -1.25
C PHE A 187 21.73 -6.22 -1.91
N GLN A 188 20.67 -6.38 -1.12
CA GLN A 188 19.35 -6.70 -1.63
C GLN A 188 18.48 -5.44 -1.77
N LEU A 189 18.90 -4.33 -1.14
CA LEU A 189 18.20 -3.07 -1.17
C LEU A 189 18.51 -2.33 -2.47
N ASN A 190 17.46 -1.98 -3.21
CA ASN A 190 17.57 -1.10 -4.36
C ASN A 190 17.24 0.33 -3.94
N GLU A 191 18.03 1.28 -4.43
CA GLU A 191 17.73 2.70 -4.25
C GLU A 191 16.59 3.08 -5.20
N GLU A 192 15.36 3.00 -4.68
CA GLU A 192 14.15 3.41 -5.37
C GLU A 192 13.61 4.72 -4.77
N ALA A 193 12.68 5.39 -5.46
CA ALA A 193 12.19 6.73 -5.05
C ALA A 193 11.66 6.80 -3.60
N ALA A 194 11.16 5.69 -3.05
CA ALA A 194 10.66 5.60 -1.67
C ALA A 194 11.69 5.05 -0.66
N VAL A 195 12.89 4.65 -1.10
CA VAL A 195 13.95 4.08 -0.26
C VAL A 195 15.18 4.98 -0.32
N THR A 196 15.46 5.69 0.76
CA THR A 196 16.66 6.53 0.89
C THR A 196 17.77 5.73 1.53
N ILE A 197 18.85 5.50 0.81
CA ILE A 197 20.04 4.80 1.31
C ILE A 197 21.12 5.84 1.63
N SER A 198 21.66 5.82 2.83
CA SER A 198 22.72 6.76 3.21
C SER A 198 24.00 6.56 2.38
N ASP A 199 24.72 7.65 2.07
CA ASP A 199 26.00 7.62 1.32
C ASP A 199 27.01 6.60 1.87
N LYS A 200 27.00 6.37 3.19
CA LYS A 200 27.89 5.41 3.84
C LYS A 200 27.56 3.97 3.47
N VAL A 201 26.27 3.63 3.41
CA VAL A 201 25.81 2.31 2.97
C VAL A 201 26.17 2.13 1.49
N SER A 202 25.88 3.12 0.64
CA SER A 202 26.17 3.07 -0.79
C SER A 202 27.66 2.87 -1.07
N ARG A 203 28.54 3.60 -0.35
CA ARG A 203 30.00 3.38 -0.45
C ARG A 203 30.43 2.00 0.00
N CYS A 204 29.85 1.48 1.09
CA CYS A 204 30.19 0.15 1.57
C CYS A 204 29.80 -0.96 0.57
N ILE A 205 28.61 -0.84 -0.04
CA ILE A 205 28.18 -1.73 -1.13
C ILE A 205 29.19 -1.64 -2.28
N GLN A 206 29.54 -0.42 -2.71
CA GLN A 206 30.47 -0.17 -3.81
C GLN A 206 31.87 -0.76 -3.56
N ASP A 207 32.41 -0.59 -2.35
CA ASP A 207 33.72 -1.11 -1.94
C ASP A 207 33.76 -2.65 -1.99
N ILE A 208 32.63 -3.32 -1.72
CA ILE A 208 32.51 -4.78 -1.75
C ILE A 208 32.25 -5.30 -3.17
N GLU A 209 31.45 -4.62 -3.97
CA GLU A 209 31.19 -4.99 -5.37
C GLU A 209 32.41 -4.77 -6.27
N SER A 210 33.20 -3.74 -6.00
CA SER A 210 34.39 -3.36 -6.76
C SER A 210 35.63 -3.25 -5.86
N PRO A 211 36.12 -4.38 -5.30
CA PRO A 211 37.25 -4.36 -4.36
C PRO A 211 38.60 -3.96 -4.99
N LYS A 212 38.62 -3.72 -6.32
CA LYS A 212 39.80 -3.27 -7.06
C LYS A 212 40.06 -1.77 -6.96
N ASP A 213 39.12 -0.98 -6.43
CA ASP A 213 39.28 0.48 -6.27
C ASP A 213 39.67 0.89 -4.84
N LEU A 214 39.85 -0.09 -3.96
CA LEU A 214 40.28 0.11 -2.58
C LEU A 214 41.79 0.41 -2.53
N ASN A 215 42.12 1.71 -2.63
CA ASN A 215 43.48 2.24 -2.38
C ASN A 215 43.90 2.05 -0.91
N VAL A 216 44.19 0.81 -0.51
CA VAL A 216 44.73 0.49 0.81
C VAL A 216 46.24 0.66 0.77
N THR A 217 46.74 1.77 1.30
CA THR A 217 48.19 1.93 1.49
C THR A 217 48.71 0.96 2.55
N VAL A 218 49.65 0.10 2.16
CA VAL A 218 50.28 -0.88 3.06
C VAL A 218 51.01 -0.14 4.20
N PRO A 219 50.71 -0.45 5.47
CA PRO A 219 51.52 0.02 6.59
C PRO A 219 52.96 -0.49 6.45
N THR A 220 53.96 0.40 6.59
CA THR A 220 55.37 0.15 6.25
C THR A 220 56.02 -1.02 7.01
N ASN A 221 55.38 -1.51 8.07
CA ASN A 221 55.77 -2.67 8.86
C ASN A 221 55.33 -4.03 8.28
N LEU A 222 54.45 -4.05 7.27
CA LEU A 222 53.91 -5.28 6.66
C LEU A 222 54.60 -5.69 5.34
N GLU A 223 55.30 -4.78 4.66
CA GLU A 223 56.01 -5.09 3.40
C GLU A 223 57.01 -6.25 3.54
N THR A 224 57.70 -6.33 4.69
CA THR A 224 58.78 -7.30 4.92
C THR A 224 58.28 -8.72 5.24
N ILE A 225 56.97 -8.89 5.49
CA ILE A 225 56.39 -10.15 5.99
C ILE A 225 55.40 -10.78 4.99
N MET A 226 55.04 -10.05 3.94
CA MET A 226 54.04 -10.48 2.97
C MET A 226 54.60 -11.49 1.96
N ARG A 227 53.88 -12.60 1.79
CA ARG A 227 54.15 -13.60 0.74
C ARG A 227 53.62 -13.10 -0.61
N ASP A 228 54.21 -13.56 -1.71
CA ASP A 228 53.98 -12.99 -3.05
C ASP A 228 52.51 -12.98 -3.51
N TYR A 229 51.69 -13.91 -3.05
CA TYR A 229 50.26 -13.97 -3.36
C TYR A 229 49.40 -12.93 -2.60
N GLN A 230 49.94 -12.28 -1.57
CA GLN A 230 49.25 -11.24 -0.79
C GLN A 230 49.44 -9.84 -1.40
N LYS A 231 50.45 -9.67 -2.25
CA LYS A 231 50.80 -8.38 -2.91
C LYS A 231 49.76 -7.86 -3.92
N PRO A 232 49.02 -8.71 -4.69
CA PRO A 232 48.04 -8.22 -5.66
C PRO A 232 46.82 -7.55 -5.03
N VAL A 233 46.55 -7.76 -3.73
CA VAL A 233 45.40 -7.20 -3.02
C VAL A 233 45.64 -5.72 -2.63
N PHE A 234 46.89 -5.26 -2.61
CA PHE A 234 47.24 -3.90 -2.16
C PHE A 234 47.67 -2.94 -3.28
N ASN A 235 47.85 -3.44 -4.51
CA ASN A 235 48.27 -2.64 -5.67
C ASN A 235 47.12 -2.47 -6.69
N GLY A 236 45.86 -2.59 -6.24
CA GLY A 236 44.66 -2.31 -7.02
C GLY A 236 44.13 -0.95 -6.64
#